data_AF-A0A1H5FKB2-F1
#
_entry.id   AF-A0A1H5FKB2-F1
#
_cell.length_a   1.000
_cell.length_b   1.000
_cell.length_c   1.000
_cell.angle_alpha   90.00
_cell.angle_beta   90.00
_cell.angle_gamma   90.00
#
_symmetry.space_group_name_H-M   'P 1'
#
loop_
_entity.id
_entity.type
_entity.pdbx_description
1 polymer ?
#
loop_
_entity_poly.entity_id
_entity_poly.type
_entity_poly.pdbx_seq_one_letter_code
_entity_poly.pdbx_strand_id
1 'polypeptide(L)' 'MRKFHSIAALCGDGLRPELQALFERLAIDPRSELFVRDDGMLQSGPDPSPEAARDNVVPLKRRTA' A
#
# COMPACT_ATOMS: atom_id res chain seq x y z
N MET A 1 -17.12 9.49 22.64
CA MET A 1 -15.81 9.99 22.14
C MET A 1 -15.76 10.37 20.65
N ARG A 2 -16.71 9.97 19.79
CA ARG A 2 -16.70 10.29 18.35
C ARG A 2 -16.59 11.79 17.98
N LYS A 3 -17.12 12.69 18.81
CA LYS A 3 -17.10 14.14 18.54
C LYS A 3 -15.70 14.76 18.63
N PHE A 4 -14.80 14.17 19.42
CA PHE A 4 -13.46 14.74 19.64
C PHE A 4 -12.60 14.67 18.37
N HIS A 5 -12.58 13.52 17.68
CA HIS A 5 -11.80 13.35 16.44
C HIS A 5 -12.30 14.24 15.31
N SER A 6 -13.61 14.48 15.21
CA SER A 6 -14.16 15.42 14.22
C SER A 6 -13.71 16.86 14.46
N ILE A 7 -13.65 17.28 15.74
CA ILE A 7 -13.20 18.62 16.12
C ILE A 7 -11.71 18.78 15.85
N ALA A 8 -10.91 17.80 16.27
CA ALA A 8 -9.48 17.81 16.07
C ALA A 8 -9.14 17.87 14.57
N ALA A 9 -9.78 17.03 13.73
CA ALA A 9 -9.60 17.04 12.28
C ALA A 9 -10.00 18.38 11.62
N LEU A 10 -11.02 19.08 12.15
CA LEU A 10 -11.41 20.42 11.67
C LEU A 10 -10.34 21.47 11.99
N CYS A 11 -9.64 21.32 13.12
CA CYS A 11 -8.51 22.17 13.51
C CYS A 11 -7.21 21.83 12.76
N GLY A 12 -7.23 20.82 11.88
CA GLY A 12 -6.04 20.30 11.20
C GLY A 12 -5.25 19.28 12.01
N ASP A 13 -5.66 19.00 13.25
CA ASP A 13 -5.00 18.08 14.17
C ASP A 13 -5.78 16.76 14.26
N GLY A 14 -5.39 15.75 13.49
CA GLY A 14 -5.99 14.41 13.57
C GLY A 14 -6.77 13.98 12.33
N LEU A 15 -7.12 12.69 12.30
CA LEU A 15 -7.70 12.07 11.11
C LEU A 15 -9.20 12.35 11.01
N ARG A 16 -9.67 12.63 9.78
CA ARG A 16 -11.12 12.69 9.51
C ARG A 16 -11.77 11.34 9.82
N PRO A 17 -13.03 11.30 10.26
CA PRO A 17 -13.72 10.06 10.62
C PRO A 17 -13.70 8.99 9.52
N GLU A 18 -13.76 9.38 8.26
CA GLU A 18 -13.72 8.46 7.12
C GLU A 18 -12.33 7.81 6.98
N LEU A 19 -11.27 8.58 7.19
CA LEU A 19 -9.89 8.08 7.20
C LEU A 19 -9.65 7.16 8.40
N GLN A 20 -10.15 7.54 9.59
CA GLN A 20 -10.07 6.69 10.76
C GLN A 20 -10.76 5.33 10.51
N ALA A 21 -11.96 5.33 9.93
CA ALA A 21 -12.68 4.10 9.61
C ALA A 21 -11.93 3.22 8.57
N LEU A 22 -11.24 3.84 7.61
CA LEU A 22 -10.37 3.11 6.67
C LEU A 22 -9.18 2.46 7.39
N PHE A 23 -8.50 3.19 8.28
CA PHE A 23 -7.40 2.62 9.06
C PHE A 23 -7.84 1.52 10.03
N GLU A 24 -9.00 1.65 10.67
CA GLU A 24 -9.57 0.60 11.52
C GLU A 24 -9.88 -0.67 10.72
N ARG A 25 -10.34 -0.54 9.46
CA ARG A 25 -10.53 -1.68 8.54
C ARG A 25 -9.21 -2.31 8.12
N LEU A 26 -8.20 -1.50 7.79
CA LEU A 26 -6.86 -1.96 7.41
C LEU A 26 -6.10 -2.58 8.59
N ALA A 27 -6.38 -2.18 9.83
CA ALA A 27 -5.76 -2.75 11.02
C ALA A 27 -6.11 -4.23 11.24
N ILE A 28 -7.21 -4.71 10.65
CA ILE A 28 -7.63 -6.13 10.71
C ILE A 28 -6.67 -7.01 9.90
N ASP A 29 -6.23 -6.54 8.74
CA ASP A 29 -5.19 -7.18 7.94
C ASP A 29 -4.34 -6.12 7.21
N PRO A 30 -3.24 -5.68 7.85
CA PRO A 30 -2.34 -4.67 7.30
C PRO A 30 -1.65 -5.10 6.00
N ARG A 31 -1.70 -6.39 5.66
CA ARG A 31 -1.07 -6.98 4.49
C ARG A 31 -2.07 -7.43 3.42
N SER A 32 -3.37 -7.21 3.62
CA SER A 32 -4.41 -7.64 2.67
C SER A 32 -4.22 -7.09 1.25
N GLU A 33 -3.57 -5.94 1.10
CA GLU A 33 -3.25 -5.31 -0.19
C GLU A 33 -1.74 -5.38 -0.54
N LEU A 34 -0.94 -6.09 0.25
CA LEU A 34 0.51 -6.16 0.12
C LEU A 34 0.96 -7.59 -0.23
N PHE A 35 1.61 -7.73 -1.38
CA PHE A 35 2.12 -9.00 -1.88
C PHE A 35 3.64 -9.00 -1.76
N VAL A 36 4.20 -10.13 -1.30
CA VAL A 36 5.65 -10.36 -1.34
C VAL A 36 5.98 -10.97 -2.70
N ARG A 37 6.82 -10.28 -3.47
CA ARG A 37 7.32 -10.74 -4.77
C ARG A 37 8.42 -11.78 -4.60
N ASP A 38 8.72 -12.50 -5.68
CA ASP A 38 9.78 -13.52 -5.73
C ASP A 38 11.19 -12.97 -5.42
N ASP A 39 11.40 -11.66 -5.59
CA ASP A 39 12.66 -10.98 -5.23
C ASP A 39 12.71 -10.53 -3.76
N GLY A 40 11.72 -10.90 -2.95
CA GLY A 40 11.61 -10.52 -1.54
C GLY A 40 11.13 -9.09 -1.32
N MET A 41 10.81 -8.35 -2.39
CA MET A 41 10.27 -7.00 -2.30
C MET A 41 8.78 -7.04 -2.02
N LEU A 42 8.30 -6.06 -1.27
CA LEU A 42 6.89 -5.92 -0.92
C LEU A 42 6.22 -4.94 -1.89
N GLN A 43 5.12 -5.36 -2.48
CA GLN A 43 4.39 -4.61 -3.49
C GLN A 43 2.95 -4.38 -3.06
N SER A 44 2.43 -3.17 -3.30
CA SER A 44 1.01 -2.88 -3.19
C SER A 44 0.27 -3.29 -4.47
N GLY A 45 -0.89 -3.94 -4.31
CA GLY A 45 -1.71 -4.36 -5.45
C GLY A 45 -1.19 -5.61 -6.17
N PRO A 46 -1.97 -6.16 -7.12
CA PRO A 46 -1.71 -7.47 -7.72
C PRO A 46 -0.32 -7.55 -8.33
N ASP A 47 0.32 -8.71 -8.20
CA ASP A 47 1.61 -8.99 -8.82
C ASP A 47 1.54 -8.58 -10.31
N PRO A 48 2.47 -7.73 -10.82
CA PRO A 48 2.61 -7.54 -12.25
C PRO A 48 2.99 -8.91 -12.79
N SER A 49 1.99 -9.71 -13.17
CA SER A 49 2.12 -10.78 -14.13
C SER A 49 3.15 -10.31 -15.14
N PRO A 50 4.19 -11.10 -15.46
CA PRO A 50 5.17 -10.71 -16.46
C PRO A 50 4.40 -10.52 -17.77
N GLU A 51 3.97 -9.28 -18.00
CA GLU A 51 3.39 -8.83 -19.24
C GLU A 51 4.45 -9.19 -20.26
N ALA A 52 4.07 -10.04 -21.23
CA ALA A 52 4.98 -10.66 -22.18
C ALA A 52 6.07 -9.64 -22.55
N ALA A 53 7.33 -10.01 -22.31
CA ALA A 53 8.46 -9.11 -22.36
C ALA A 53 8.31 -8.17 -23.54
N ARG A 54 8.08 -6.88 -23.26
CA ARG A 54 7.90 -5.90 -24.33
C ARG A 54 9.16 -5.95 -25.18
N ASP A 55 9.05 -6.24 -26.47
CA ASP A 55 10.19 -6.45 -27.38
C ASP A 55 11.19 -5.28 -27.39
N ASN A 56 10.74 -4.09 -26.97
CA ASN A 56 11.53 -2.88 -26.86
C ASN A 56 12.14 -2.62 -25.47
N VAL A 57 12.12 -3.59 -24.55
CA VAL A 57 12.68 -3.46 -23.20
C VAL A 57 13.87 -4.40 -23.02
N VAL A 58 15.04 -3.84 -22.71
CA VAL A 58 16.24 -4.62 -22.36
C VAL A 58 16.27 -4.83 -20.84
N PRO A 59 16.20 -6.08 -20.34
CA PRO A 59 16.29 -6.35 -18.90
C PRO A 59 17.63 -5.90 -18.33
N LEU A 60 17.58 -5.16 -17.22
CA LEU A 60 18.79 -4.79 -16.49
C LEU A 60 19.40 -6.04 -15.86
N LYS A 61 20.62 -6.41 -16.28
CA LYS A 61 21.33 -7.58 -15.74
C LYS A 61 21.54 -7.40 -14.24
N ARG A 62 21.02 -8.32 -13.42
CA ARG A 62 21.35 -8.37 -11.99
C ARG A 62 22.82 -8.72 -11.85
N ARG A 63 23.58 -7.96 -11.07
CA ARG A 63 24.94 -8.32 -10.68
C ARG A 63 24.85 -9.37 -9.57
N THR A 64 25.43 -10.53 -9.79
CA THR A 64 25.71 -11.51 -8.72
C THR A 64 26.77 -10.93 -7.80
N ALA A 65 26.51 -10.98 -6.49
CA ALA A 65 27.46 -10.64 -5.45
C ALA A 65 28.60 -11.67 -5.38
#